data_AF-A0A1N7KHJ9-F1
#
_entry.id   AF-A0A1N7KHJ9-F1
#
_cell.length_a   1.000
_cell.length_b   1.000
_cell.length_c   1.000
_cell.angle_alpha   90.00
_cell.angle_beta   90.00
_cell.angle_gamma   90.00
#
_symmetry.space_group_name_H-M   'P 1'
#
loop_
_entity.id
_entity.type
_entity.pdbx_description
1 polymer ?
#
loop_
_entity_poly.entity_id
_entity_poly.type
_entity_poly.pdbx_seq_one_letter_code
_entity_poly.pdbx_strand_id
1 'polypeptide(L)' 'MRVLQEVTKESLEKFVSDVVTPKSVLITDKNTAYYNLERLVEDHGKVKSSPDSTKGDLNWVHVAISNLKKNLL' A
#
# COMPACT_ATOMS: atom_id res chain seq x y z
N MET A 1 3.48 -8.20 10.06
CA MET A 1 3.79 -6.85 9.57
C MET A 1 5.30 -6.76 9.39
N ARG A 2 5.81 -6.54 8.17
CA ARG A 2 7.25 -6.40 7.89
C ARG A 2 7.59 -4.91 7.81
N VAL A 3 8.63 -4.48 8.53
CA VAL A 3 9.10 -3.09 8.52
C VAL A 3 10.37 -3.03 7.69
N LEU A 4 10.40 -2.13 6.70
CA LEU A 4 11.61 -1.86 5.93
C LEU A 4 12.47 -0.85 6.70
N GLN A 5 13.77 -1.15 6.86
CA GLN A 5 14.70 -0.24 7.53
C GLN A 5 15.02 0.99 6.68
N GLU A 6 15.03 0.82 5.35
CA GLU A 6 15.21 1.90 4.37
C GLU A 6 14.13 1.80 3.29
N VAL A 7 13.49 2.93 3.01
CA VAL A 7 12.44 3.05 2.00
C VAL A 7 13.02 3.73 0.76
N THR A 8 13.64 2.94 -0.11
CA THR A 8 14.06 3.35 -1.46
C THR A 8 13.12 2.74 -2.50
N LYS A 9 13.22 3.18 -3.76
CA LYS A 9 12.40 2.62 -4.84
C LYS A 9 12.70 1.13 -5.03
N GLU A 10 13.99 0.79 -5.03
CA GLU A 10 14.50 -0.55 -5.26
C GLU A 10 14.15 -1.50 -4.09
N SER A 11 14.29 -1.02 -2.84
CA SER A 11 13.95 -1.83 -1.67
C SER A 11 12.46 -2.13 -1.62
N LEU A 12 11.63 -1.19 -2.08
CA LEU A 12 10.19 -1.31 -2.08
C LEU A 12 9.67 -2.17 -3.23
N GLU A 13 10.18 -1.98 -4.45
CA GLU A 13 9.83 -2.83 -5.60
C GLU A 13 10.16 -4.31 -5.32
N LYS A 14 11.35 -4.58 -4.77
CA LYS A 14 11.75 -5.94 -4.36
C LYS A 14 10.83 -6.51 -3.27
N PHE A 15 10.53 -5.70 -2.26
CA PHE A 15 9.63 -6.16 -1.18
C PHE A 15 8.25 -6.51 -1.72
N VAL A 16 7.68 -5.68 -2.60
CA VAL A 16 6.36 -5.92 -3.18
C VAL A 16 6.39 -7.14 -4.10
N SER A 17 7.42 -7.30 -4.94
CA SER A 17 7.54 -8.46 -5.84
C SER A 17 7.61 -9.79 -5.09
N ASP A 18 8.19 -9.81 -3.89
CA ASP A 18 8.31 -11.02 -3.07
C ASP A 18 6.97 -11.46 -2.44
N VAL A 19 5.96 -10.57 -2.40
CA VAL A 19 4.70 -10.80 -1.66
C VAL A 19 3.44 -10.73 -2.51
N VAL A 20 3.53 -10.28 -3.76
CA VAL A 20 2.38 -10.20 -4.68
C VAL A 20 2.56 -11.17 -5.86
N THR A 21 1.44 -11.46 -6.52
CA THR A 21 1.42 -12.17 -7.81
C THR A 21 0.76 -11.27 -8.85
N PRO A 22 0.90 -11.53 -10.16
CA PRO A 22 0.26 -10.71 -11.18
C PRO A 22 -1.26 -10.54 -11.02
N LYS A 23 -1.95 -11.53 -10.44
CA LYS A 23 -3.40 -11.50 -10.17
C LYS A 23 -3.80 -10.76 -8.89
N SER A 24 -2.83 -10.30 -8.10
CA SER A 24 -3.11 -9.54 -6.88
C SER A 24 -3.61 -8.14 -7.23
N VAL A 25 -4.54 -7.61 -6.43
CA VAL A 25 -4.96 -6.20 -6.53
C VAL A 25 -4.06 -5.36 -5.64
N LEU A 26 -3.35 -4.39 -6.22
CA LEU A 26 -2.49 -3.47 -5.49
C LEU A 26 -3.20 -2.12 -5.31
N ILE A 27 -3.25 -1.62 -4.08
CA ILE A 27 -3.78 -0.28 -3.78
C ILE A 27 -2.70 0.51 -3.06
N THR A 28 -2.30 1.65 -3.62
CA THR A 28 -1.26 2.52 -3.05
C THR A 28 -1.67 3.98 -3.05
N ASP A 29 -0.99 4.80 -2.24
CA ASP A 29 -1.05 6.24 -2.41
C ASP A 29 -0.20 6.72 -3.62
N LYS A 30 -0.06 8.04 -3.82
CA LYS A 30 0.75 8.64 -4.90
C LYS A 30 2.19 9.02 -4.49
N ASN A 31 2.79 8.34 -3.52
CA ASN A 31 4.18 8.57 -3.12
C ASN A 31 5.15 8.27 -4.28
N THR A 32 6.17 9.11 -4.46
CA THR A 32 7.18 8.97 -5.52
C THR A 32 8.10 7.75 -5.34
N ALA A 33 8.15 7.18 -4.14
CA ALA A 33 8.84 5.91 -3.86
C ALA A 33 8.13 4.70 -4.51
N TYR A 34 6.83 4.79 -4.81
CA TYR A 34 6.02 3.71 -5.41
C TYR A 34 6.16 3.66 -6.93
N TYR A 35 7.40 3.70 -7.40
CA TYR A 35 7.73 3.70 -8.81
C TYR A 35 7.62 2.30 -9.41
N ASN A 36 7.07 2.17 -10.63
CA ASN A 36 6.95 0.91 -11.39
C ASN A 36 6.16 -0.25 -10.75
N LEU A 37 5.48 -0.05 -9.61
CA LEU A 37 4.73 -1.13 -8.97
C LEU A 37 3.56 -1.63 -9.84
N GLU A 38 3.04 -0.80 -10.75
CA GLU A 38 2.02 -1.19 -11.73
C GLU A 38 2.48 -2.30 -12.68
N ARG A 39 3.78 -2.58 -12.77
CA ARG A 39 4.31 -3.67 -13.60
C ARG A 39 4.24 -5.03 -12.91
N LEU A 40 4.00 -5.04 -11.60
CA LEU A 40 4.00 -6.25 -10.78
C LEU A 40 2.63 -6.93 -10.73
N VAL A 41 1.56 -6.20 -11.10
CA VAL A 41 0.17 -6.64 -11.00
C VAL A 41 -0.65 -6.16 -12.20
N GLU A 42 -1.73 -6.87 -12.50
CA GLU A 42 -2.68 -6.49 -13.55
C GLU A 42 -3.56 -5.31 -13.12
N ASP A 43 -3.90 -5.22 -11.82
CA ASP A 43 -4.75 -4.17 -11.26
C ASP A 43 -4.02 -3.37 -10.17
N HIS A 44 -3.69 -2.11 -10.47
CA HIS A 44 -3.06 -1.17 -9.55
C HIS A 44 -3.88 0.12 -9.39
N GLY A 45 -4.60 0.22 -8.28
CA GLY A 45 -5.32 1.42 -7.87
C GLY A 45 -4.41 2.43 -7.14
N LYS A 46 -4.21 3.62 -7.72
CA LYS A 46 -3.47 4.73 -7.08
C LYS A 46 -4.43 5.78 -6.52
N VAL A 47 -4.49 5.91 -5.20
CA VAL A 47 -5.38 6.85 -4.52
C VAL A 47 -4.59 8.08 -4.05
N LYS A 48 -5.00 9.28 -4.48
CA LYS A 48 -4.46 10.52 -3.91
C LYS A 48 -5.37 10.96 -2.78
N SER A 49 -4.84 11.06 -1.57
CA SER A 49 -5.54 11.71 -0.47
C SER A 49 -5.79 13.20 -0.80
N SER A 50 -7.03 13.63 -0.64
CA SER A 50 -7.47 15.03 -0.72
C SER A 50 -7.98 15.48 0.65
N PRO A 51 -8.06 16.80 0.93
CA PRO A 51 -8.64 17.30 2.18
C PRO A 51 -10.03 16.73 2.47
N ASP A 52 -10.81 16.42 1.44
CA ASP A 52 -12.15 15.84 1.58
C ASP A 52 -12.10 14.31 1.81
N SER A 53 -11.24 13.57 1.10
CA SER A 53 -11.08 12.12 1.34
C SER A 53 -10.44 11.82 2.70
N THR A 54 -9.66 12.76 3.23
CA THR A 54 -8.99 12.62 4.54
C THR A 54 -9.98 12.71 5.70
N LYS A 55 -11.11 13.39 5.53
CA LYS A 55 -12.15 13.52 6.57
C LYS A 55 -13.01 12.27 6.73
N GLY A 56 -13.17 11.49 5.66
CA GLY A 56 -13.98 10.27 5.64
C GLY A 56 -13.14 8.99 5.58
N ASP A 57 -12.48 8.77 4.45
CA ASP A 57 -11.86 7.49 4.10
C ASP A 57 -10.66 7.14 4.99
N LEU A 58 -9.84 8.14 5.36
CA LEU A 58 -8.67 7.91 6.21
C LEU A 58 -9.06 7.33 7.59
N ASN A 59 -10.18 7.77 8.15
CA ASN A 59 -10.68 7.25 9.43
C ASN A 59 -11.01 5.75 9.34
N TRP A 60 -11.64 5.32 8.25
CA TRP A 60 -11.93 3.91 8.01
C TRP A 60 -10.68 3.06 7.80
N VAL A 61 -9.66 3.61 7.13
CA VAL A 61 -8.35 2.94 6.99
C VAL A 61 -7.68 2.73 8.36
N HIS A 62 -7.69 3.73 9.23
CA HIS A 62 -7.16 3.59 10.60
C HIS A 62 -7.93 2.53 11.42
N VAL A 63 -9.26 2.46 11.27
CA VAL A 63 -10.10 1.43 11.92
C VAL A 63 -9.80 0.04 11.37
N ALA A 64 -9.70 -0.11 10.05
CA ALA A 64 -9.38 -1.38 9.40
C ALA A 64 -8.00 -1.91 9.85
N ILE A 65 -6.97 -1.05 9.85
CA ILE A 65 -5.63 -1.39 10.34
C ILE A 65 -5.66 -1.78 11.82
N SER A 66 -6.41 -1.05 12.66
CA SER A 66 -6.52 -1.35 14.08
C SER A 66 -7.22 -2.68 14.35
N ASN A 67 -8.28 -2.99 13.60
CA ASN A 67 -8.99 -4.27 13.70
C ASN A 67 -8.14 -5.43 13.17
N LEU A 68 -7.38 -5.23 12.09
CA LEU A 68 -6.42 -6.20 11.59
C LEU A 68 -5.37 -6.52 12.67
N LYS A 69 -4.82 -5.50 13.32
CA LYS A 69 -3.84 -5.67 14.41
C LYS A 69 -4.41 -6.38 15.63
N LYS A 70 -5.68 -6.15 15.99
CA LYS A 70 -6.30 -6.83 17.14
C LYS A 70 -6.64 -8.30 16.87
N ASN A 71 -6.92 -8.66 15.63
CA ASN A 71 -7.45 -9.98 15.28
C ASN A 71 -6.41 -10.91 14.63
N LEU A 72 -5.32 -10.37 14.07
CA LEU A 72 -4.29 -11.14 13.36
C LEU A 72 -2.89 -11.04 13.98
N LEU A 73 -2.74 -10.32 15.11
CA LEU A 73 -1.54 -10.29 15.97
C LEU A 73 -1.99 -10.47 17.42
#